data_AF-A0A6G9N9J6-F1
#
_entry.id   AF-A0A6G9N9J6-F1
#
_cell.length_a   1.000
_cell.length_b   1.000
_cell.length_c   1.000
_cell.angle_alpha   90.00
_cell.angle_beta   90.00
_cell.angle_gamma   90.00
#
_symmetry.space_group_name_H-M   'P 1'
#
loop_
_entity.id
_entity.type
_entity.pdbx_description
1 polymer ?
#
loop_
_entity_poly.entity_id
_entity_poly.type
_entity_poly.pdbx_seq_one_letter_code
_entity_poly.pdbx_strand_id
1 'polypeptide(L)'
;MNHEFAYEEAQRHLKQRNRFAALAGVLGLTTVLAVGAAATRDETLVLVPVTSERIALSSGGIETHYLELVTRDTALMLLNRAPESLNYWMEQILKVADPASRGHLKAELVKIVDEQRGSDISQAFVIASMRVDTKALTSTVTGTLKTFVGAQVIASQERSFEFTWNRRGLSLGLSGFRQLPNTTEEVDL
;
A
#
# COMPACT_ATOMS: atom_id res chain seq x y z
N MET A 1 17.07 3.94 -79.09
CA MET A 1 17.98 3.57 -77.99
C MET A 1 17.87 4.47 -76.75
N ASN A 2 17.22 5.65 -76.78
CA ASN A 2 17.10 6.52 -75.59
C ASN A 2 15.81 6.31 -74.76
N HIS A 3 14.82 5.59 -75.31
CA HIS A 3 13.56 5.34 -74.60
C HIS A 3 13.64 4.15 -73.63
N GLU A 4 14.38 3.08 -73.96
CA GLU A 4 14.51 1.91 -73.07
C GLU A 4 15.28 2.21 -71.78
N PHE A 5 16.34 3.03 -71.83
CA PHE A 5 17.06 3.44 -70.62
C PHE A 5 16.19 4.30 -69.68
N ALA A 6 15.34 5.17 -70.22
CA ALA A 6 14.43 5.99 -69.43
C ALA A 6 13.33 5.15 -68.74
N TYR A 7 12.85 4.07 -69.39
CA TYR A 7 11.88 3.15 -68.78
C TYR A 7 12.51 2.30 -67.67
N GLU A 8 13.76 1.86 -67.83
CA GLU A 8 14.43 1.04 -66.82
C GLU A 8 14.80 1.85 -65.56
N GLU A 9 15.26 3.09 -65.72
CA GLU A 9 15.50 4.00 -64.59
C GLU A 9 14.20 4.37 -63.85
N ALA A 10 13.12 4.66 -64.59
CA ALA A 10 11.81 4.93 -63.99
C ALA A 10 11.28 3.73 -63.17
N GLN A 11 11.46 2.50 -63.66
CA GLN A 11 11.07 1.30 -62.92
C GLN A 11 11.93 1.06 -61.66
N ARG A 12 13.23 1.38 -61.71
CA ARG A 12 14.10 1.29 -60.52
C ARG A 12 13.69 2.28 -59.45
N HIS A 13 13.37 3.52 -59.81
CA HIS A 13 12.88 4.53 -58.87
C HIS A 13 11.52 4.16 -58.27
N LEU A 14 10.61 3.57 -59.06
CA LEU A 14 9.32 3.09 -58.55
C LEU A 14 9.47 1.92 -57.56
N LYS A 15 10.35 0.96 -57.85
CA LYS A 15 10.65 -0.15 -56.93
C LYS A 15 11.36 0.33 -55.66
N GLN A 16 12.27 1.29 -55.76
CA GLN A 16 12.91 1.92 -54.60
C GLN A 16 11.88 2.67 -53.74
N ARG A 17 10.99 3.45 -54.36
CA ARG A 17 9.92 4.16 -53.65
C ARG A 17 8.99 3.21 -52.91
N ASN A 18 8.55 2.13 -53.54
CA ASN A 18 7.68 1.15 -52.89
C ASN A 18 8.39 0.41 -51.74
N ARG A 19 9.68 0.14 -51.88
CA ARG A 19 10.49 -0.43 -50.79
C ARG A 19 10.62 0.54 -49.63
N PHE A 20 10.89 1.82 -49.89
CA PHE A 20 10.96 2.84 -48.84
C PHE A 20 9.59 3.08 -48.17
N ALA A 21 8.50 3.07 -48.94
CA ALA A 21 7.15 3.19 -48.41
C ALA A 21 6.77 2.00 -47.52
N ALA A 22 7.10 0.77 -47.93
CA ALA A 22 6.88 -0.42 -47.14
C ALA A 22 7.70 -0.40 -45.84
N LEU A 23 8.98 0.00 -45.93
CA LEU A 23 9.87 0.10 -44.78
C LEU A 23 9.39 1.17 -43.78
N ALA A 24 8.97 2.33 -44.28
CA ALA A 24 8.40 3.40 -43.46
C ALA A 24 7.09 2.97 -42.79
N GLY A 25 6.23 2.22 -43.49
CA GLY A 25 5.00 1.67 -42.93
C GLY A 25 5.26 0.68 -41.80
N VAL A 26 6.23 -0.23 -41.97
CA VAL A 26 6.64 -1.18 -40.93
C VAL A 26 7.21 -0.44 -39.72
N LEU A 27 8.13 0.50 -39.94
CA LEU A 27 8.71 1.29 -38.85
C LEU A 27 7.64 2.07 -38.09
N GLY A 28 6.74 2.77 -38.79
CA GLY A 28 5.63 3.50 -38.17
C GLY A 28 4.74 2.60 -37.31
N LEU A 29 4.39 1.42 -37.82
CA LEU A 29 3.59 0.44 -37.07
C LEU A 29 4.33 -0.03 -35.80
N THR A 30 5.62 -0.36 -35.92
CA THR A 30 6.41 -0.80 -34.76
C THR A 30 6.58 0.29 -33.71
N THR A 31 6.72 1.56 -34.11
CA THR A 31 6.80 2.69 -33.19
C THR A 31 5.47 2.90 -32.45
N VAL A 32 4.34 2.82 -33.15
CA VAL A 32 3.01 2.94 -32.51
C VAL A 32 2.78 1.81 -31.51
N LEU A 33 3.16 0.58 -31.84
CA LEU A 33 3.05 -0.56 -30.94
C LEU A 33 3.99 -0.43 -29.73
N ALA A 34 5.22 0.02 -29.94
CA ALA A 34 6.19 0.23 -28.85
C ALA A 34 5.76 1.36 -27.90
N VAL A 35 5.23 2.47 -28.44
CA VAL A 35 4.71 3.59 -27.66
C VAL A 35 3.46 3.18 -26.90
N GLY A 36 2.55 2.43 -27.53
CA GLY A 36 1.37 1.86 -26.85
C GLY A 36 1.75 0.93 -25.70
N ALA A 37 2.75 0.06 -25.90
CA ALA A 37 3.24 -0.82 -24.85
C ALA A 37 3.94 -0.04 -23.71
N ALA A 38 4.78 0.93 -24.04
CA ALA A 38 5.49 1.74 -23.05
C ALA A 38 4.55 2.62 -22.22
N ALA A 39 3.51 3.19 -22.84
CA ALA A 39 2.52 4.02 -22.15
C ALA A 39 1.65 3.25 -21.14
N THR A 40 1.66 1.92 -21.19
CA THR A 40 0.90 1.08 -20.24
C THR A 40 1.68 0.66 -19.00
N ARG A 41 2.97 1.04 -18.88
CA ARG A 41 3.86 0.49 -17.86
C ARG A 41 4.32 1.56 -16.85
N ASP A 42 3.51 1.78 -15.82
CA ASP A 42 3.86 2.61 -14.66
C ASP A 42 4.29 1.74 -13.47
N GLU A 43 5.60 1.53 -13.33
CA GLU A 43 6.23 0.91 -12.16
C GLU A 43 7.06 1.99 -11.43
N THR A 44 6.59 2.45 -10.26
CA THR A 44 7.30 3.44 -9.44
C THR A 44 8.04 2.74 -8.30
N LEU A 45 9.36 2.75 -8.33
CA LEU A 45 10.18 2.20 -7.25
C LEU A 45 10.37 3.23 -6.12
N VAL A 46 9.91 2.91 -4.92
CA VAL A 46 10.07 3.76 -3.74
C VAL A 46 11.16 3.20 -2.83
N LEU A 47 12.22 3.98 -2.64
CA LEU A 47 13.27 3.69 -1.65
C LEU A 47 12.79 4.17 -0.29
N VAL A 48 12.32 3.24 0.53
CA VAL A 48 12.06 3.49 1.95
C VAL A 48 13.37 3.30 2.71
N PRO A 49 13.83 4.28 3.52
CA PRO A 49 15.02 4.08 4.34
C PRO A 49 14.82 2.87 5.27
N VAL A 50 15.92 2.16 5.55
CA VAL A 50 16.03 1.00 6.48
C VAL A 50 15.42 -0.35 6.07
N THR A 51 14.81 -0.47 4.89
CA THR A 51 14.33 -1.78 4.42
C THR A 51 15.38 -2.41 3.47
N SER A 52 15.69 -3.70 3.66
CA SER A 52 16.65 -4.45 2.82
C SER A 52 16.12 -4.75 1.41
N GLU A 53 14.82 -4.55 1.21
CA GLU A 53 14.10 -4.92 -0.01
C GLU A 53 13.61 -3.69 -0.78
N ARG A 54 13.54 -3.79 -2.10
CA ARG A 54 13.04 -2.72 -2.95
C ARG A 54 11.54 -2.87 -3.08
N ILE A 55 10.78 -1.82 -2.76
CA ILE A 55 9.31 -1.81 -2.87
C ILE A 55 8.93 -1.16 -4.20
N ALA A 56 8.25 -1.90 -5.06
CA ALA A 56 7.69 -1.36 -6.30
C ALA A 56 6.19 -1.10 -6.12
N LEU A 57 5.79 0.14 -6.37
CA LEU A 57 4.39 0.53 -6.42
C LEU A 57 3.94 0.44 -7.88
N SER A 58 2.98 -0.44 -8.14
CA SER A 58 2.38 -0.62 -9.47
C SER A 58 0.89 -0.28 -9.46
N SER A 59 0.35 0.06 -10.62
CA SER A 59 -1.10 0.17 -10.82
C SER A 59 -1.81 -1.19 -10.70
N GLY A 60 -1.11 -2.30 -10.97
CA GLY A 60 -1.67 -3.65 -11.01
C GLY A 60 -1.99 -4.31 -9.67
N GLY A 61 -1.38 -3.85 -8.56
CA GLY A 61 -1.63 -4.44 -7.25
C GLY A 61 -0.72 -3.90 -6.14
N ILE A 62 -1.08 -4.22 -4.89
CA ILE A 62 -0.28 -3.91 -3.70
C ILE A 62 0.72 -5.06 -3.49
N GLU A 63 2.00 -4.74 -3.35
CA GLU A 63 3.01 -5.72 -2.95
C GLU A 63 2.87 -6.10 -1.47
N THR A 64 3.16 -7.37 -1.15
CA THR A 64 3.11 -7.91 0.22
C THR A 64 3.95 -7.07 1.18
N HIS A 65 5.20 -6.76 0.82
CA HIS A 65 6.10 -5.95 1.64
C HIS A 65 5.61 -4.53 1.90
N TYR A 66 4.93 -3.92 0.91
CA TYR A 66 4.34 -2.61 1.12
C TYR A 66 3.21 -2.67 2.16
N LEU A 67 2.32 -3.67 2.04
CA LEU A 67 1.24 -3.88 2.99
C LEU A 67 1.77 -4.20 4.39
N GLU A 68 2.79 -5.05 4.51
CA GLU A 68 3.46 -5.34 5.79
C GLU A 68 4.07 -4.08 6.42
N LEU A 69 4.75 -3.26 5.62
CA LEU A 69 5.41 -2.04 6.10
C LEU A 69 4.38 -1.03 6.64
N VAL A 70 3.32 -0.77 5.87
CA VAL A 70 2.23 0.13 6.28
C VAL A 70 1.50 -0.42 7.50
N THR A 71 1.26 -1.74 7.54
CA THR A 71 0.61 -2.41 8.68
C THR A 71 1.46 -2.29 9.94
N ARG A 72 2.77 -2.54 9.86
CA ARG A 72 3.68 -2.44 11.00
C ARG A 72 3.70 -1.03 11.59
N ASP A 73 3.89 -0.02 10.74
CA ASP A 73 3.93 1.37 11.16
C ASP A 73 2.61 1.79 11.82
N THR A 74 1.49 1.46 11.18
CA THR A 74 0.16 1.80 11.67
C THR A 74 -0.20 1.05 12.94
N ALA A 75 0.15 -0.23 13.05
CA ALA A 75 -0.11 -1.03 14.25
C ALA A 75 0.68 -0.51 15.45
N LEU A 76 1.97 -0.19 15.25
CA LEU A 76 2.77 0.40 16.31
C LEU A 76 2.24 1.77 16.73
N MET A 77 1.77 2.59 15.79
CA MET A 77 1.16 3.89 16.11
C MET A 77 -0.19 3.74 16.84
N LEU A 78 -1.08 2.84 16.40
CA LEU A 78 -2.41 2.66 17.00
C LEU A 78 -2.37 2.03 18.39
N LEU A 79 -1.50 1.02 18.57
CA LEU A 79 -1.51 0.14 19.73
C LEU A 79 -0.53 0.57 20.83
N ASN A 80 0.23 1.66 20.63
CA ASN A 80 1.08 2.25 21.65
C ASN A 80 0.63 3.68 21.94
N ARG A 81 0.21 3.94 23.18
CA ARG A 81 -0.30 5.25 23.60
C ARG A 81 -0.09 5.52 25.08
N ALA A 82 0.10 6.78 25.40
CA ALA A 82 0.26 7.29 26.76
C ALA A 82 -0.47 8.63 26.92
N PRO A 83 -0.95 8.99 28.12
CA PRO A 83 -1.77 10.18 28.37
C PRO A 83 -1.16 11.48 27.84
N GLU A 84 0.16 11.61 27.91
CA GLU A 84 0.91 12.81 27.50
C GLU A 84 0.93 13.03 25.99
N SER A 85 0.69 11.97 25.20
CA SER A 85 0.80 11.98 23.73
C SER A 85 -0.53 11.74 23.01
N LEU A 86 -1.66 11.63 23.73
CA LEU A 86 -2.97 11.27 23.16
C LEU A 86 -3.44 12.21 22.04
N ASN A 87 -3.22 13.52 22.18
CA ASN A 87 -3.62 14.48 21.16
C ASN A 87 -2.83 14.28 19.85
N TYR A 88 -1.52 14.09 19.98
CA TYR A 88 -0.64 13.81 18.83
C TYR A 88 -1.01 12.46 18.20
N TRP A 89 -1.17 11.42 19.01
CA TRP A 89 -1.57 10.09 18.60
C TRP A 89 -2.84 10.10 17.74
N MET A 90 -3.90 10.77 18.21
CA MET A 90 -5.16 10.88 17.45
C MET A 90 -4.96 11.60 16.11
N GLU A 91 -4.20 12.70 16.09
CA GLU A 91 -3.92 13.43 14.85
C GLU A 91 -3.20 12.56 13.82
N GLN A 92 -2.20 11.78 14.25
CA GLN A 92 -1.42 10.92 13.34
C GLN A 92 -2.25 9.74 12.81
N ILE A 93 -3.07 9.10 13.64
CA ILE A 93 -3.96 8.02 13.17
C ILE A 93 -4.93 8.55 12.11
N LEU A 94 -5.48 9.74 12.33
CA LEU A 94 -6.39 10.32 11.36
C LEU A 94 -5.69 10.62 10.02
N LYS A 95 -4.38 10.88 9.97
CA LYS A 95 -3.65 11.06 8.69
C LYS A 95 -3.60 9.78 7.86
N VAL A 96 -3.61 8.61 8.48
CA VAL A 96 -3.59 7.30 7.82
C VAL A 96 -5.00 6.80 7.48
N ALA A 97 -6.04 7.35 8.11
CA ALA A 97 -7.43 6.96 7.89
C ALA A 97 -7.89 7.20 6.44
N ASP A 98 -8.65 6.24 5.90
CA ASP A 98 -9.37 6.44 4.64
C ASP A 98 -10.37 7.60 4.79
N PRO A 99 -10.47 8.53 3.81
CA PRO A 99 -11.37 9.68 3.91
C PRO A 99 -12.84 9.32 4.15
N ALA A 100 -13.33 8.19 3.61
CA ALA A 100 -14.71 7.76 3.80
C ALA A 100 -14.93 7.23 5.23
N SER A 101 -13.94 6.55 5.82
CA SER A 101 -14.01 6.03 7.19
C SER A 101 -13.54 7.02 8.26
N ARG A 102 -12.92 8.14 7.88
CA ARG A 102 -12.28 9.10 8.80
C ARG A 102 -13.23 9.65 9.88
N GLY A 103 -14.49 9.90 9.53
CA GLY A 103 -15.49 10.41 10.47
C GLY A 103 -15.82 9.39 11.57
N HIS A 104 -16.05 8.15 11.18
CA HIS A 104 -16.30 7.04 12.10
C HIS A 104 -15.09 6.78 13.01
N LEU A 105 -13.89 6.66 12.41
CA LEU A 105 -12.67 6.43 13.16
C LEU A 105 -12.40 7.57 14.15
N LYS A 106 -12.61 8.82 13.77
CA LYS A 106 -12.48 9.97 14.69
C LYS A 106 -13.41 9.82 15.90
N ALA A 107 -14.65 9.39 15.70
CA ALA A 107 -15.60 9.22 16.80
C ALA A 107 -15.14 8.14 17.79
N GLU A 108 -14.55 7.04 17.30
CA GLU A 108 -13.98 5.99 18.15
C GLU A 108 -12.74 6.47 18.90
N LEU A 109 -11.83 7.18 18.22
CA LEU A 109 -10.62 7.72 18.83
C LEU A 109 -10.93 8.75 19.92
N VAL A 110 -11.95 9.61 19.73
CA VAL A 110 -12.36 10.58 20.75
C VAL A 110 -12.83 9.89 22.02
N LYS A 111 -13.59 8.79 21.92
CA LYS A 111 -13.99 8.00 23.10
C LYS A 111 -12.77 7.50 23.87
N ILE A 112 -11.79 6.93 23.15
CA ILE A 112 -10.54 6.44 23.75
C ILE A 112 -9.78 7.59 24.43
N VAL A 113 -9.69 8.74 23.78
CA VAL A 113 -9.01 9.92 24.34
C VAL A 113 -9.72 10.40 25.61
N ASP A 114 -11.04 10.49 25.60
CA ASP A 114 -11.82 10.95 26.76
C ASP A 114 -11.76 9.98 27.94
N GLU A 115 -11.72 8.66 27.68
CA GLU A 115 -11.51 7.63 28.72
C GLU A 115 -10.11 7.65 29.33
N GLN A 116 -9.09 7.93 28.52
CA GLN A 116 -7.69 7.91 28.98
C GLN A 116 -7.19 9.26 29.51
N ARG A 117 -7.86 10.36 29.15
CA ARG A 117 -7.49 11.70 29.61
C ARG A 117 -7.66 11.80 31.12
N GLY A 118 -6.57 12.16 31.81
CA GLY A 118 -6.55 12.25 33.27
C GLY A 118 -6.37 10.92 33.99
N SER A 119 -6.19 9.82 33.26
CA SER A 119 -5.69 8.56 33.82
C SER A 119 -4.17 8.47 33.68
N ASP A 120 -3.52 7.71 34.55
CA ASP A 120 -2.09 7.34 34.40
C ASP A 120 -1.93 6.04 33.59
N ILE A 121 -2.93 5.68 32.77
CA ILE A 121 -2.95 4.45 32.01
C ILE A 121 -2.19 4.62 30.69
N SER A 122 -1.14 3.82 30.51
CA SER A 122 -0.42 3.69 29.25
C SER A 122 -0.55 2.29 28.67
N GLN A 123 -0.43 2.17 27.35
CA GLN A 123 -0.47 0.89 26.65
C GLN A 123 0.73 0.77 25.73
N ALA A 124 1.35 -0.41 25.71
CA ALA A 124 2.39 -0.77 24.77
C ALA A 124 2.11 -2.12 24.13
N PHE A 125 2.33 -2.23 22.83
CA PHE A 125 2.12 -3.44 22.08
C PHE A 125 3.41 -3.92 21.45
N VAL A 126 3.74 -5.18 21.70
CA VAL A 126 4.92 -5.85 21.15
C VAL A 126 4.46 -6.85 20.11
N ILE A 127 4.78 -6.58 18.84
CA ILE A 127 4.44 -7.47 17.72
C ILE A 127 5.21 -8.78 17.84
N ALA A 128 4.49 -9.91 17.79
CA ALA A 128 5.07 -11.25 17.75
C ALA A 128 5.01 -11.85 16.33
N SER A 129 3.90 -11.63 15.61
CA SER A 129 3.76 -12.05 14.22
C SER A 129 2.80 -11.15 13.44
N MET A 130 2.89 -11.23 12.11
CA MET A 130 2.04 -10.48 11.19
C MET A 130 1.68 -11.36 10.00
N ARG A 131 0.44 -11.26 9.53
CA ARG A 131 -0.04 -11.86 8.29
C ARG A 131 -0.73 -10.79 7.47
N VAL A 132 -0.48 -10.78 6.16
CA VAL A 132 -1.11 -9.82 5.25
C VAL A 132 -1.76 -10.55 4.07
N ASP A 133 -2.89 -10.02 3.60
CA ASP A 133 -3.60 -10.48 2.40
C ASP A 133 -3.75 -9.29 1.44
N THR A 134 -2.97 -9.31 0.36
CA THR A 134 -2.97 -8.25 -0.66
C THR A 134 -4.20 -8.28 -1.57
N LYS A 135 -4.97 -9.39 -1.59
CA LYS A 135 -6.21 -9.51 -2.36
C LYS A 135 -7.39 -8.97 -1.58
N ALA A 136 -7.49 -9.34 -0.30
CA ALA A 136 -8.53 -8.84 0.60
C ALA A 136 -8.22 -7.43 1.13
N LEU A 137 -6.97 -6.96 0.98
CA LEU A 137 -6.46 -5.73 1.59
C LEU A 137 -6.70 -5.74 3.12
N THR A 138 -6.38 -6.87 3.73
CA THR A 138 -6.47 -7.06 5.18
C THR A 138 -5.13 -7.48 5.74
N SER A 139 -4.92 -7.19 7.01
CA SER A 139 -3.71 -7.61 7.72
C SER A 139 -4.02 -7.88 9.17
N THR A 140 -3.45 -8.95 9.70
CA THR A 140 -3.61 -9.37 11.09
C THR A 140 -2.27 -9.29 11.79
N VAL A 141 -2.23 -8.59 12.93
CA VAL A 141 -1.05 -8.46 13.77
C VAL A 141 -1.33 -9.12 15.12
N THR A 142 -0.49 -10.07 15.50
CA THR A 142 -0.57 -10.77 16.78
C THR A 142 0.63 -10.41 17.65
N GLY A 143 0.40 -10.19 18.93
CA GLY A 143 1.44 -9.76 19.84
C GLY A 143 0.96 -9.62 21.28
N THR A 144 1.82 -9.10 22.14
CA THR A 144 1.51 -8.89 23.55
C THR A 144 1.11 -7.43 23.78
N LEU A 145 -0.11 -7.21 24.26
CA LEU A 145 -0.59 -5.92 24.75
C LEU A 145 -0.31 -5.81 26.25
N LYS A 146 0.50 -4.83 26.62
CA LYS A 146 0.82 -4.47 28.00
C LYS A 146 0.11 -3.19 28.38
N THR A 147 -0.56 -3.22 29.52
CA THR A 147 -1.20 -2.04 30.12
C THR A 147 -0.46 -1.66 31.38
N PHE A 148 -0.15 -0.39 31.52
CA PHE A 148 0.61 0.19 32.62
C PHE A 148 -0.26 1.19 33.37
N VAL A 149 -0.03 1.30 34.67
CA VAL A 149 -0.49 2.43 35.49
C VAL A 149 0.76 3.02 36.14
N GLY A 150 1.13 4.24 35.73
CA GLY A 150 2.43 4.81 36.07
C GLY A 150 3.58 3.88 35.65
N ALA A 151 4.36 3.39 36.61
CA ALA A 151 5.52 2.50 36.35
C ALA A 151 5.19 1.00 36.41
N GLN A 152 3.97 0.60 36.79
CA GLN A 152 3.63 -0.80 37.02
C GLN A 152 2.82 -1.41 35.88
N VAL A 153 3.17 -2.63 35.47
CA VAL A 153 2.36 -3.44 34.54
C VAL A 153 1.16 -4.01 35.30
N ILE A 154 -0.05 -3.67 34.86
CA ILE A 154 -1.30 -4.19 35.44
C ILE A 154 -1.95 -5.29 34.60
N ALA A 155 -1.62 -5.36 33.31
CA ALA A 155 -2.07 -6.44 32.43
C ALA A 155 -1.04 -6.71 31.33
N SER A 156 -0.92 -7.96 30.93
CA SER A 156 -0.08 -8.41 29.81
C SER A 156 -0.76 -9.59 29.15
N GLN A 157 -1.31 -9.37 27.95
CA GLN A 157 -2.16 -10.36 27.30
C GLN A 157 -1.79 -10.50 25.82
N GLU A 158 -1.81 -11.73 25.32
CA GLU A 158 -1.72 -11.95 23.88
C GLU A 158 -3.02 -11.48 23.21
N ARG A 159 -2.88 -10.70 22.14
CA ARG A 159 -3.97 -10.12 21.38
C ARG A 159 -3.66 -10.13 19.90
N SER A 160 -4.71 -10.35 19.11
CA SER A 160 -4.66 -10.23 17.66
C SER A 160 -5.56 -9.08 17.20
N PHE A 161 -5.08 -8.29 16.26
CA PHE A 161 -5.80 -7.16 15.69
C PHE A 161 -5.84 -7.29 14.18
N GLU A 162 -7.02 -7.09 13.59
CA GLU A 162 -7.21 -7.02 12.15
C GLU A 162 -7.34 -5.57 11.71
N PHE A 163 -6.65 -5.24 10.63
CA PHE A 163 -6.70 -3.96 9.94
C PHE A 163 -7.25 -4.19 8.54
N THR A 164 -8.20 -3.36 8.15
CA THR A 164 -8.78 -3.33 6.81
C THR A 164 -8.31 -2.08 6.09
N TRP A 165 -7.89 -2.24 4.84
CA TRP A 165 -7.31 -1.18 4.05
C TRP A 165 -8.13 -0.91 2.79
N ASN A 166 -8.25 0.37 2.44
CA ASN A 166 -8.74 0.79 1.14
C ASN A 166 -7.57 1.31 0.30
N ARG A 167 -7.51 0.87 -0.95
CA ARG A 167 -6.53 1.36 -1.90
C ARG A 167 -6.98 2.70 -2.49
N ARG A 168 -6.10 3.70 -2.44
CA ARG A 168 -6.29 4.99 -3.09
C ARG A 168 -5.06 5.35 -3.92
N GLY A 169 -5.17 5.12 -5.23
CA GLY A 169 -4.04 5.25 -6.15
C GLY A 169 -2.91 4.30 -5.77
N LEU A 170 -1.78 4.89 -5.35
CA LEU A 170 -0.59 4.18 -4.89
C LEU A 170 -0.49 4.07 -3.34
N SER A 171 -1.45 4.62 -2.60
CA SER A 171 -1.46 4.64 -1.14
C SER A 171 -2.55 3.75 -0.54
N LEU A 172 -2.36 3.33 0.71
CA LEU A 172 -3.36 2.64 1.51
C LEU A 172 -3.93 3.59 2.57
N GLY A 173 -5.26 3.57 2.73
CA GLY A 173 -5.96 4.23 3.82
C GLY A 173 -6.57 3.20 4.77
N LEU A 174 -6.44 3.40 6.08
CA LEU A 174 -7.06 2.54 7.08
C LEU A 174 -8.59 2.74 7.05
N SER A 175 -9.33 1.71 6.67
CA SER A 175 -10.79 1.76 6.59
C SER A 175 -11.49 1.08 7.77
N GLY A 176 -10.82 0.14 8.44
CA GLY A 176 -11.33 -0.56 9.61
C GLY A 176 -10.22 -1.08 10.52
N PHE A 177 -10.50 -1.18 11.81
CA PHE A 177 -9.62 -1.73 12.82
C PHE A 177 -10.45 -2.46 13.87
N ARG A 178 -10.11 -3.71 14.18
CA ARG A 178 -10.81 -4.49 15.21
C ARG A 178 -9.89 -5.45 15.93
N GLN A 179 -10.17 -5.69 17.21
CA GLN A 179 -9.55 -6.78 17.96
C GLN A 179 -10.24 -8.10 17.59
N LEU A 180 -9.45 -9.14 17.30
CA LEU A 180 -9.95 -10.49 17.09
C LEU A 180 -10.15 -11.21 18.43
N PRO A 181 -11.09 -12.17 18.50
CA PRO A 181 -11.24 -13.04 19.67
C PRO A 181 -9.93 -13.78 19.96
N ASN A 182 -9.65 -14.04 21.23
CA ASN A 182 -8.50 -14.87 21.59
C ASN A 182 -8.84 -16.33 21.27
N THR A 183 -7.95 -17.05 20.58
CA THR A 183 -8.14 -18.49 20.26
C THR A 183 -8.31 -19.38 21.51
N THR A 184 -8.04 -18.86 22.71
CA THR A 184 -8.20 -19.60 23.98
C THR A 184 -9.65 -19.61 24.51
N GLU A 185 -10.58 -18.84 23.95
CA GLU A 185 -11.97 -18.76 24.43
C GLU A 185 -12.98 -19.65 23.66
N GLU A 186 -12.52 -20.50 22.73
CA GLU A 186 -13.40 -21.30 21.85
C GLU A 186 -13.48 -22.81 22.20
N VAL A 187 -13.01 -23.25 23.37
CA VAL A 187 -13.04 -24.68 23.76
C VAL A 187 -14.16 -25.04 24.74
N ASP A 188 -14.88 -24.07 25.32
CA ASP A 188 -16.01 -24.35 26.24
C ASP A 188 -17.30 -23.67 25.77
N LEU A 189 -17.95 -24.25 24.74
CA LEU A 189 -19.41 -24.17 24.52
C LEU A 189 -19.94 -25.50 23.98
#